data_AF-A0A0L6VAA9-F1
#
_entry.id   AF-A0A0L6VAA9-F1
#
_cell.length_a   1.000
_cell.length_b   1.000
_cell.length_c   1.000
_cell.angle_alpha   90.00
_cell.angle_beta   90.00
_cell.angle_gamma   90.00
#
_symmetry.space_group_name_H-M   'P 1'
#
loop_
_entity.id
_entity.type
_entity.pdbx_description
1 polymer ?
#
loop_
_entity_poly.entity_id
_entity_poly.type
_entity_poly.pdbx_seq_one_letter_code
_entity_poly.pdbx_strand_id
1 'polypeptide(L)'
;MESESETETERCQQNNLRLSRRRAEHEIEDGLDLVEETTYRSQVRKIVEIKNDNLKFEGGQFNNFLMWYKKMVDAWGATKGDKFMQIDRFVIGEDLKEQLEMMDGYEARDWDKLKASMKEAWN
;
A
#
# COMPACT_ATOMS: atom_id res chain seq x y z
N MET A 1 11.21 -33.96 -26.60
CA MET A 1 9.87 -33.34 -26.73
C MET A 1 9.22 -33.48 -25.37
N GLU A 2 8.84 -32.45 -24.65
CA GLU A 2 9.00 -31.00 -24.76
C GLU A 2 8.68 -30.47 -23.35
N SER A 3 9.33 -29.38 -22.97
CA SER A 3 9.31 -28.78 -21.64
C SER A 3 8.01 -28.06 -21.36
N GLU A 4 7.42 -28.21 -20.17
CA GLU A 4 6.45 -27.23 -19.65
C GLU A 4 6.73 -26.97 -18.17
N SER A 5 7.66 -26.05 -17.92
CA SER A 5 7.80 -25.38 -16.64
C SER A 5 6.72 -24.29 -16.56
N GLU A 6 5.59 -24.57 -15.92
CA GLU A 6 4.63 -23.53 -15.54
C GLU A 6 5.35 -22.50 -14.67
N THR A 7 5.38 -21.26 -15.15
CA THR A 7 6.13 -20.20 -14.49
C THR A 7 5.30 -19.62 -13.35
N GLU A 8 5.96 -19.20 -12.28
CA GLU A 8 5.35 -18.69 -11.04
C GLU A 8 4.34 -17.54 -11.26
N THR A 9 4.47 -16.84 -12.38
CA THR A 9 3.57 -15.79 -12.86
C THR A 9 2.18 -16.34 -13.24
N GLU A 10 2.10 -17.53 -13.83
CA GLU A 10 0.84 -18.18 -14.21
C GLU A 10 0.06 -18.62 -12.96
N ARG A 11 0.74 -19.08 -11.90
CA ARG A 11 0.08 -19.35 -10.61
C ARG A 11 -0.54 -18.10 -9.99
N CYS A 12 0.13 -16.95 -10.09
CA CYS A 12 -0.40 -15.68 -9.56
C CYS A 12 -1.65 -15.24 -10.31
N GLN A 13 -1.65 -15.34 -11.65
CA GLN A 13 -2.80 -14.97 -12.46
C GLN A 13 -4.00 -15.93 -12.25
N GLN A 14 -3.74 -17.24 -12.15
CA GLN A 14 -4.76 -18.27 -11.90
C GLN A 14 -5.42 -18.12 -10.52
N ASN A 15 -4.66 -17.69 -9.50
CA ASN A 15 -5.15 -17.54 -8.13
C ASN A 15 -6.06 -16.30 -8.00
N ASN A 16 -5.72 -15.19 -8.67
CA ASN A 16 -6.53 -13.98 -8.71
C ASN A 16 -7.89 -14.19 -9.37
N LEU A 17 -7.96 -15.04 -10.41
CA LEU A 17 -9.23 -15.37 -11.08
C LEU A 17 -10.14 -16.26 -10.20
N ARG A 18 -9.56 -17.17 -9.40
CA ARG A 18 -10.31 -18.05 -8.48
C ARG A 18 -10.84 -17.32 -7.25
N LEU A 19 -10.09 -16.34 -6.72
CA LEU A 19 -10.54 -15.49 -5.61
C LEU A 19 -11.69 -14.56 -6.00
N SER A 20 -11.68 -14.07 -7.25
CA SER A 20 -12.74 -13.22 -7.79
C SER A 20 -14.08 -13.94 -7.90
N ARG A 21 -14.08 -15.25 -8.16
CA ARG A 21 -15.31 -16.04 -8.33
C ARG A 21 -16.00 -16.40 -7.01
N ARG A 22 -15.28 -16.44 -5.88
CA ARG A 22 -15.86 -16.73 -4.55
C ARG A 22 -16.49 -15.51 -3.86
N ARG A 23 -16.26 -14.30 -4.38
CA ARG A 23 -16.71 -13.04 -3.75
C ARG A 23 -18.15 -12.64 -4.14
N ALA A 24 -18.81 -13.42 -5.00
CA ALA A 24 -20.14 -13.08 -5.54
C ALA A 24 -21.31 -13.93 -4.99
N GLU A 25 -21.07 -14.89 -4.08
CA GLU A 25 -22.10 -15.84 -3.62
C GLU A 25 -22.37 -15.80 -2.11
N HIS A 26 -22.21 -14.64 -1.46
CA HIS A 26 -22.71 -14.47 -0.09
C HIS A 26 -23.93 -13.54 -0.10
N GLU A 27 -25.02 -14.09 -0.64
CA GLU A 27 -26.37 -13.56 -0.49
C GLU A 27 -26.74 -13.53 1.00
N ILE A 28 -27.10 -12.33 1.43
CA ILE A 28 -28.06 -11.94 2.48
C ILE A 28 -28.86 -13.10 3.06
N GLU A 29 -28.63 -13.45 4.33
CA GLU A 29 -29.70 -13.79 5.27
C GLU A 29 -29.21 -13.72 6.73
N ASP A 30 -30.13 -13.38 7.62
CA ASP A 30 -30.04 -13.23 9.07
C ASP A 30 -29.40 -11.95 9.64
N GLY A 31 -30.29 -11.03 10.03
CA GLY A 31 -29.98 -9.78 10.70
C GLY A 31 -29.54 -9.93 12.16
N LEU A 32 -29.15 -8.77 12.72
CA LEU A 32 -28.47 -8.49 14.00
C LEU A 32 -26.94 -8.44 13.79
N ASP A 33 -26.25 -7.29 13.69
CA ASP A 33 -26.38 -6.07 14.47
C ASP A 33 -25.82 -4.88 13.66
N LEU A 34 -26.66 -3.86 13.46
CA LEU A 34 -26.42 -2.67 12.64
C LEU A 34 -25.54 -1.63 13.37
N VAL A 35 -24.31 -1.97 13.79
CA VAL A 35 -23.28 -0.99 14.19
C VAL A 35 -21.88 -1.55 13.95
N GLU A 36 -21.37 -1.43 12.71
CA GLU A 36 -19.93 -1.19 12.45
C GLU A 36 -19.65 -0.87 10.96
N GLU A 37 -20.67 -0.88 10.11
CA GLU A 37 -20.61 -0.36 8.73
C GLU A 37 -20.79 1.17 8.66
N THR A 38 -20.35 1.91 9.68
CA THR A 38 -20.42 3.38 9.70
C THR A 38 -19.08 4.07 9.91
N THR A 39 -17.95 3.34 9.96
CA THR A 39 -16.61 3.95 9.98
C THR A 39 -15.98 4.07 8.59
N TYR A 40 -16.59 3.46 7.55
CA TYR A 40 -16.28 3.76 6.13
C TYR A 40 -16.77 5.15 5.70
N ARG A 41 -17.71 5.76 6.46
CA ARG A 41 -18.01 7.19 6.39
C ARG A 41 -16.86 7.95 7.03
N SER A 42 -15.87 8.28 6.21
CA SER A 42 -15.32 9.63 6.08
C SER A 42 -15.75 10.59 7.20
N GLN A 43 -15.19 10.39 8.39
CA GLN A 43 -14.86 11.53 9.20
C GLN A 43 -13.78 12.19 8.37
N VAL A 44 -14.10 13.33 7.77
CA VAL A 44 -13.17 14.16 6.99
C VAL A 44 -12.10 14.63 7.96
N ARG A 45 -11.21 13.73 8.37
CA ARG A 45 -10.01 14.04 9.10
C ARG A 45 -9.16 14.78 8.10
N LYS A 46 -8.76 15.98 8.49
CA LYS A 46 -7.83 16.76 7.70
C LYS A 46 -6.52 15.97 7.62
N ILE A 47 -6.24 15.42 6.43
CA ILE A 47 -4.94 14.80 6.14
C ILE A 47 -3.88 15.87 6.40
N VAL A 48 -2.90 15.53 7.22
CA VAL A 48 -1.78 16.41 7.50
C VAL A 48 -0.85 16.37 6.30
N GLU A 49 -0.97 17.36 5.40
CA GLU A 49 -0.10 17.47 4.24
C GLU A 49 1.34 17.75 4.68
N ILE A 50 2.24 16.82 4.39
CA ILE A 50 3.67 16.95 4.60
C ILE A 50 4.22 17.79 3.44
N LYS A 51 4.58 19.04 3.74
CA LYS A 51 5.14 19.95 2.73
C LYS A 51 6.66 19.86 2.72
N ASN A 52 7.21 19.30 1.65
CA ASN A 52 8.65 19.38 1.36
C ASN A 52 8.92 19.09 -0.14
N ASP A 53 9.23 20.13 -0.91
CA ASP A 53 9.50 20.00 -2.35
C ASP A 53 10.84 19.33 -2.67
N ASN A 54 11.74 19.26 -1.67
CA ASN A 54 13.07 18.68 -1.81
C ASN A 54 13.12 17.21 -1.37
N LEU A 55 12.07 16.69 -0.74
CA LEU A 55 12.01 15.29 -0.37
C LEU A 55 11.54 14.49 -1.59
N LYS A 56 12.43 13.73 -2.21
CA LYS A 56 12.11 12.89 -3.36
C LYS A 56 12.88 11.58 -3.27
N PHE A 57 12.26 10.50 -3.72
CA PHE A 57 12.88 9.19 -3.84
C PHE A 57 12.91 8.78 -5.31
N GLU A 58 14.13 8.60 -5.83
CA GLU A 58 14.42 8.30 -7.25
C GLU A 58 15.15 6.95 -7.39
N GLY A 59 15.00 6.03 -6.44
CA GLY A 59 15.54 4.66 -6.55
C GLY A 59 16.98 4.47 -6.04
N GLY A 60 17.40 5.27 -5.05
CA GLY A 60 18.75 5.22 -4.47
C GLY A 60 18.75 4.99 -2.97
N GLN A 61 19.29 5.96 -2.22
CA GLN A 61 19.50 5.89 -0.76
C GLN A 61 18.18 5.88 0.04
N PHE A 62 17.43 4.77 0.00
CA PHE A 62 16.11 4.64 0.60
C PHE A 62 16.12 4.90 2.11
N ASN A 63 17.16 4.46 2.83
CA ASN A 63 17.31 4.73 4.26
C ASN A 63 17.41 6.23 4.59
N ASN A 64 18.11 7.00 3.74
CA ASN A 64 18.21 8.46 3.92
C ASN A 64 16.86 9.12 3.66
N PHE A 65 16.18 8.72 2.58
CA PHE A 65 14.82 9.16 2.29
C PHE A 65 13.87 8.88 3.47
N LEU A 66 13.85 7.64 3.99
CA LEU A 66 12.98 7.23 5.08
C LEU A 66 13.28 7.96 6.39
N MET A 67 14.56 8.25 6.67
CA MET A 67 14.96 9.07 7.81
C MET A 67 14.38 10.48 7.71
N TRP A 68 14.52 11.14 6.54
CA TRP A 68 13.98 12.48 6.31
C TRP A 68 12.46 12.50 6.30
N TYR A 69 11.84 11.49 5.71
CA TYR A 69 10.39 11.32 5.72
C TYR A 69 9.85 11.22 7.15
N LYS A 70 10.47 10.39 8.00
CA LYS A 70 10.07 10.27 9.41
C LYS A 70 10.21 11.60 10.16
N LYS A 71 11.34 12.31 10.00
CA LYS A 71 11.54 13.63 10.62
C LYS A 71 10.44 14.62 10.23
N MET A 72 10.03 14.61 8.97
CA MET A 72 8.96 15.48 8.49
C MET A 72 7.60 15.07 9.07
N VAL A 73 7.26 13.80 9.04
CA VAL A 73 6.02 13.33 9.67
C VAL A 73 5.95 13.76 11.13
N ASP A 74 7.02 13.55 11.88
CA ASP A 74 7.07 13.89 13.30
C ASP A 74 6.92 15.42 13.51
N ALA A 75 7.51 16.24 12.62
CA ALA A 75 7.38 17.70 12.67
C ALA A 75 5.97 18.21 12.34
N TRP A 76 5.29 17.57 11.39
CA TRP A 76 3.94 17.95 10.96
C TRP A 76 2.83 17.28 11.79
N GLY A 77 3.17 16.30 12.64
CA GLY A 77 2.20 15.54 13.45
C GLY A 77 1.36 14.56 12.63
N ALA A 78 1.90 14.06 11.51
CA ALA A 78 1.18 13.16 10.61
C ALA A 78 1.04 11.75 11.20
N THR A 79 -0.14 11.15 11.01
CA THR A 79 -0.46 9.79 11.49
C THR A 79 0.10 8.72 10.54
N LYS A 80 0.01 7.44 10.93
CA LYS A 80 0.39 6.33 10.02
C LYS A 80 -0.44 6.31 8.74
N GLY A 81 -1.74 6.66 8.81
CA GLY A 81 -2.59 6.77 7.63
C GLY A 81 -2.15 7.90 6.70
N ASP A 82 -1.81 9.06 7.27
CA ASP A 82 -1.29 10.21 6.49
C ASP A 82 0.04 9.86 5.78
N LYS A 83 0.88 9.03 6.42
CA LYS A 83 2.14 8.54 5.83
C LYS A 83 1.88 7.69 4.59
N PHE A 84 0.94 6.75 4.69
CA PHE A 84 0.59 5.89 3.57
C PHE A 84 0.01 6.71 2.42
N MET A 85 -0.93 7.62 2.70
CA MET A 85 -1.60 8.41 1.65
C MET A 85 -0.65 9.35 0.89
N GLN A 86 0.50 9.68 1.46
CA GLN A 86 1.41 10.66 0.88
C GLN A 86 2.71 10.06 0.34
N ILE A 87 2.99 8.78 0.57
CA ILE A 87 4.25 8.17 0.13
C ILE A 87 4.42 8.22 -1.39
N ASP A 88 3.35 7.98 -2.15
CA ASP A 88 3.33 8.01 -3.62
C ASP A 88 3.70 9.39 -4.19
N ARG A 89 3.49 10.46 -3.43
CA ARG A 89 3.86 11.83 -3.83
C ARG A 89 5.37 12.03 -3.81
N PHE A 90 6.07 11.33 -2.92
CA PHE A 90 7.50 11.48 -2.74
C PHE A 90 8.30 10.48 -3.57
N VAL A 91 7.67 9.41 -4.09
CA VAL A 91 8.27 8.48 -5.04
C VAL A 91 8.18 9.04 -6.45
N ILE A 92 9.34 9.19 -7.10
CA ILE A 92 9.48 9.79 -8.42
C ILE A 92 9.82 8.70 -9.43
N GLY A 93 9.05 8.62 -10.51
CA GLY A 93 9.17 7.58 -11.53
C GLY A 93 7.99 6.60 -11.48
N GLU A 94 7.50 6.21 -12.65
CA GLU A 94 6.36 5.30 -12.79
C GLU A 94 6.75 3.88 -12.34
N ASP A 95 7.91 3.38 -12.78
CA ASP A 95 8.44 2.07 -12.37
C ASP A 95 8.53 1.88 -10.86
N LEU A 96 8.94 2.92 -10.12
CA LEU A 96 9.03 2.86 -8.65
C LEU A 96 7.66 2.91 -7.98
N LYS A 97 6.67 3.55 -8.60
CA LYS A 97 5.28 3.53 -8.13
C LYS A 97 4.63 2.18 -8.39
N GLU A 98 4.85 1.59 -9.56
CA GLU A 98 4.38 0.24 -9.84
C GLU A 98 4.97 -0.78 -8.85
N GLN A 99 6.28 -0.71 -8.59
CA GLN A 99 6.91 -1.55 -7.56
C GLN A 99 6.27 -1.34 -6.19
N LEU A 100 6.05 -0.07 -5.82
CA LEU A 100 5.42 0.28 -4.55
C LEU A 100 4.00 -0.26 -4.41
N GLU A 101 3.19 -0.20 -5.47
CA GLU A 101 1.82 -0.73 -5.50
C GLU A 101 1.79 -2.26 -5.37
N MET A 102 2.82 -2.93 -5.89
CA MET A 102 2.98 -4.39 -5.77
C MET A 102 3.57 -4.84 -4.43
N MET A 103 4.02 -3.91 -3.57
CA MET A 103 4.64 -4.26 -2.29
C MET A 103 3.63 -4.70 -1.24
N ASP A 104 4.12 -5.59 -0.40
CA ASP A 104 3.35 -6.21 0.65
C ASP A 104 2.86 -5.17 1.67
N GLY A 105 1.54 -5.07 1.86
CA GLY A 105 0.95 -4.07 2.75
C GLY A 105 0.44 -2.80 2.06
N TYR A 106 0.69 -2.63 0.76
CA TYR A 106 0.15 -1.50 0.00
C TYR A 106 -1.39 -1.57 -0.08
N GLU A 107 -1.95 -2.68 -0.57
CA GLU A 107 -3.41 -2.87 -0.69
C GLU A 107 -4.11 -2.81 0.68
N ALA A 108 -3.50 -3.39 1.71
CA ALA A 108 -4.02 -3.39 3.08
C ALA A 108 -3.89 -2.03 3.78
N ARG A 109 -3.20 -1.05 3.17
CA ARG A 109 -2.84 0.25 3.76
C ARG A 109 -2.10 0.10 5.10
N ASP A 110 -1.35 -0.99 5.25
CA ASP A 110 -0.55 -1.27 6.42
C ASP A 110 0.84 -0.66 6.23
N TRP A 111 1.03 0.52 6.82
CA TRP A 111 2.29 1.25 6.74
C TRP A 111 3.48 0.45 7.30
N ASP A 112 3.30 -0.33 8.36
CA ASP A 112 4.42 -1.04 8.97
C ASP A 112 4.87 -2.22 8.11
N LYS A 113 3.90 -2.96 7.52
CA LYS A 113 4.17 -4.02 6.55
C LYS A 113 4.80 -3.45 5.27
N LEU A 114 4.21 -2.40 4.72
CA LEU A 114 4.71 -1.73 3.52
C LEU A 114 6.14 -1.22 3.71
N LYS A 115 6.42 -0.58 4.84
CA LYS A 115 7.76 -0.08 5.17
C LYS A 115 8.78 -1.22 5.28
N ALA A 116 8.39 -2.40 5.78
CA ALA A 116 9.27 -3.55 5.81
C ALA A 116 9.61 -4.02 4.39
N SER A 117 8.60 -4.18 3.52
CA SER A 117 8.82 -4.54 2.11
C SER A 117 9.66 -3.53 1.34
N MET A 118 9.43 -2.22 1.52
CA MET A 118 10.28 -1.19 0.90
C MET A 118 11.74 -1.32 1.32
N LYS A 119 12.00 -1.64 2.60
CA LYS A 119 13.35 -1.86 3.11
C LYS A 119 13.96 -3.16 2.60
N GLU A 120 13.18 -4.15 2.19
CA GLU A 120 13.74 -5.36 1.60
C GLU A 120 14.03 -5.16 0.12
N ALA A 121 13.17 -4.43 -0.59
CA ALA A 121 13.28 -4.21 -2.03
C ALA A 121 14.26 -3.11 -2.43
N TRP A 122 14.38 -2.02 -1.65
CA TRP A 122 15.11 -0.81 -2.04
C TRP A 122 16.33 -0.51 -1.15
N ASN A 123 16.78 -1.45 -0.33
CA ASN A 123 17.91 -1.28 0.57
C ASN A 123 19.26 -1.71 -0.03
#